data_AF-A0A7X8CTU8-F1
#
_entry.id   AF-A0A7X8CTU8-F1
#
_cell.length_a   1.000
_cell.length_b   1.000
_cell.length_c   1.000
_cell.angle_alpha   90.00
_cell.angle_beta   90.00
_cell.angle_gamma   90.00
#
_symmetry.space_group_name_H-M   'P 1'
#
loop_
_entity.id
_entity.type
_entity.pdbx_description
1 polymer ?
#
loop_
_entity_poly.entity_id
_entity_poly.type
_entity_poly.pdbx_seq_one_letter_code
_entity_poly.pdbx_strand_id
1 'polypeptide(L)'
;MYIKVLNELDTTRPFESSATQDSSAVTGNTGVWMGPYPDVYAYEVPSYWYTKLEFNTEAAPAGEQIPPLETMRKMMPEKDLWPMSESWNIRLHKAFYPQMRKALFARYGEPQGIEEYSIKSQVHQYEATRAMFEAFAANKYKSSGIIYWMYNSAWPSLYWQLYDYFLAPNGAFYGTRKANENIHIQYAYDDGSIRVVNNAYQDFRGLKAYVKVYDLAMQEKFSGEASVDIKSDESLRVAFPGMPSGAGEMTFIKLTLNDGEGKLVSSNFYWLSEKGDKNADFQALNRLPEVELKCSASTISREKGKYKVSVEIENTSSSLAFAVNPKIVGNVSKDLILPVFWEDNYFALLPGEKRQLKVEFSERDLNNEKPVFAIDGWNVNKDEKEIR
;
A
#
# COMPACT_ATOMS: atom_id res chain seq x y z
N MET A 1 -16.92 -9.18 -38.30
CA MET A 1 -17.02 -7.72 -38.48
C MET A 1 -15.84 -7.01 -37.83
N TYR A 2 -15.61 -7.14 -36.51
CA TYR A 2 -14.55 -6.41 -35.80
C TYR A 2 -13.13 -6.62 -36.36
N ILE A 3 -12.69 -7.87 -36.58
CA ILE A 3 -11.35 -8.15 -37.14
C ILE A 3 -11.16 -7.54 -38.53
N LYS A 4 -12.22 -7.50 -39.35
CA LYS A 4 -12.14 -6.85 -40.67
C LYS A 4 -11.87 -5.35 -40.52
N VAL A 5 -12.59 -4.67 -39.62
CA VAL A 5 -12.39 -3.25 -39.33
C VAL A 5 -10.99 -2.99 -38.78
N LEU A 6 -10.51 -3.83 -37.85
CA LEU A 6 -9.16 -3.71 -37.31
C LEU A 6 -8.10 -3.91 -38.39
N ASN A 7 -8.23 -4.92 -39.25
CA ASN A 7 -7.28 -5.14 -40.35
C ASN A 7 -7.29 -4.02 -41.40
N GLU A 8 -8.40 -3.29 -41.54
CA GLU A 8 -8.49 -2.14 -42.44
C GLU A 8 -7.93 -0.84 -41.82
N LEU A 9 -8.08 -0.66 -40.50
CA LEU A 9 -7.79 0.62 -39.83
C LEU A 9 -6.54 0.60 -38.96
N ASP A 10 -6.17 -0.55 -38.38
CA ASP A 10 -5.03 -0.69 -37.47
C ASP A 10 -4.49 -2.13 -37.44
N THR A 11 -3.47 -2.38 -38.26
CA THR A 11 -2.73 -3.65 -38.27
C THR A 11 -1.55 -3.67 -37.29
N THR A 12 -1.38 -2.64 -36.45
CA THR A 12 -0.17 -2.44 -35.63
C THR A 12 -0.35 -2.84 -34.17
N ARG A 13 -1.59 -2.99 -33.69
CA ARG A 13 -1.89 -3.33 -32.31
C ARG A 13 -2.51 -4.73 -32.19
N PRO A 14 -2.17 -5.50 -31.14
CA PRO A 14 -2.86 -6.75 -30.86
C PRO A 14 -4.30 -6.47 -30.44
N PHE A 15 -5.20 -7.41 -30.69
CA PHE A 15 -6.57 -7.39 -30.19
C PHE A 15 -6.83 -8.64 -29.37
N GLU A 16 -7.67 -8.48 -28.35
CA GLU A 16 -8.13 -9.57 -27.49
C GLU A 16 -9.66 -9.64 -27.55
N SER A 17 -10.18 -10.87 -27.54
CA SER A 17 -11.61 -11.14 -27.68
C SER A 17 -12.38 -11.03 -26.37
N SER A 18 -11.73 -11.28 -25.23
CA SER A 18 -12.33 -11.21 -23.90
C SER A 18 -11.29 -10.91 -22.82
N ALA A 19 -11.71 -10.29 -21.73
CA ALA A 19 -10.92 -10.21 -20.51
C ALA A 19 -10.94 -11.53 -19.70
N THR A 20 -11.81 -12.48 -20.06
CA THR A 20 -11.92 -13.80 -19.45
C THR A 20 -11.10 -14.86 -20.19
N GLN A 21 -11.05 -16.06 -19.64
CA GLN A 21 -10.49 -17.26 -20.27
C GLN A 21 -11.37 -17.79 -21.41
N ASP A 22 -12.54 -17.18 -21.67
CA ASP A 22 -13.50 -17.67 -22.66
C ASP A 22 -12.94 -17.46 -24.06
N SER A 23 -12.58 -18.58 -24.71
CA SER A 23 -12.08 -18.57 -26.07
C SER A 23 -13.15 -18.10 -27.06
N SER A 24 -12.74 -17.43 -28.13
CA SER A 24 -13.63 -17.16 -29.27
C SER A 24 -13.35 -18.12 -30.43
N ALA A 25 -14.36 -18.41 -31.25
CA ALA A 25 -14.20 -19.26 -32.43
C ALA A 25 -13.24 -18.67 -33.50
N VAL A 26 -12.92 -17.37 -33.41
CA VAL A 26 -12.12 -16.68 -34.43
C VAL A 26 -10.69 -16.40 -33.96
N THR A 27 -10.52 -15.96 -32.71
CA THR A 27 -9.21 -15.59 -32.14
C THR A 27 -8.61 -16.69 -31.27
N GLY A 28 -9.40 -17.71 -30.91
CA GLY A 28 -8.95 -18.81 -30.06
C GLY A 28 -8.89 -18.43 -28.58
N ASN A 29 -7.92 -19.02 -27.88
CA ASN A 29 -7.70 -18.80 -26.45
C ASN A 29 -7.13 -17.40 -26.21
N THR A 30 -7.59 -16.76 -25.13
CA THR A 30 -7.22 -15.39 -24.76
C THR A 30 -5.88 -15.33 -23.99
N GLY A 31 -5.52 -16.40 -23.27
CA GLY A 31 -4.29 -16.42 -22.46
C GLY A 31 -4.32 -15.49 -21.24
N VAL A 32 -5.49 -14.92 -20.94
CA VAL A 32 -5.75 -14.09 -19.76
C VAL A 32 -6.65 -14.80 -18.77
N TRP A 33 -6.76 -14.28 -17.55
CA TRP A 33 -7.55 -14.84 -16.48
C TRP A 33 -8.36 -13.77 -15.75
N MET A 34 -9.66 -14.05 -15.61
CA MET A 34 -10.59 -13.35 -14.75
C MET A 34 -11.27 -14.40 -13.89
N GLY A 35 -11.00 -14.39 -12.58
CA GLY A 35 -11.58 -15.36 -11.66
C GLY A 35 -13.11 -15.26 -11.59
N PRO A 36 -13.77 -16.22 -10.92
CA PRO A 36 -15.22 -16.20 -10.77
C PRO A 36 -15.68 -14.98 -9.95
N TYR A 37 -16.78 -14.36 -10.38
CA TYR A 37 -17.50 -13.39 -9.56
C TYR A 37 -18.23 -14.10 -8.40
N PRO A 38 -18.22 -13.58 -7.16
CA PRO A 38 -17.55 -12.36 -6.71
C PRO A 38 -16.11 -12.57 -6.19
N ASP A 39 -15.65 -13.82 -6.11
CA ASP A 39 -14.42 -14.22 -5.40
C ASP A 39 -13.15 -13.56 -5.95
N VAL A 40 -13.09 -13.28 -7.25
CA VAL A 40 -11.94 -12.57 -7.89
C VAL A 40 -11.69 -11.17 -7.30
N TYR A 41 -12.70 -10.57 -6.67
CA TYR A 41 -12.58 -9.26 -6.02
C TYR A 41 -12.64 -9.34 -4.49
N ALA A 42 -12.73 -10.54 -3.91
CA ALA A 42 -12.81 -10.70 -2.46
C ALA A 42 -11.42 -10.62 -1.80
N TYR A 43 -11.40 -10.51 -0.48
CA TYR A 43 -10.14 -10.54 0.26
C TYR A 43 -9.46 -11.90 0.13
N GLU A 44 -8.20 -11.89 -0.31
CA GLU A 44 -7.33 -13.04 -0.34
C GLU A 44 -6.04 -12.72 0.42
N VAL A 45 -5.50 -13.73 1.10
CA VAL A 45 -4.29 -13.54 1.93
C VAL A 45 -3.07 -13.26 1.05
N PRO A 46 -2.09 -12.44 1.48
CA PRO A 46 -0.87 -12.11 0.75
C PRO A 46 -0.24 -13.26 -0.08
N SER A 47 -0.06 -14.44 0.51
CA SER A 47 0.53 -15.63 -0.11
C SER A 47 -0.28 -16.22 -1.28
N TYR A 48 -1.59 -16.00 -1.33
CA TYR A 48 -2.45 -16.44 -2.43
C TYR A 48 -1.98 -15.88 -3.78
N TRP A 49 -1.55 -14.63 -3.81
CA TRP A 49 -1.20 -13.94 -5.05
C TRP A 49 0.04 -14.52 -5.74
N TYR A 50 0.93 -15.16 -4.99
CA TYR A 50 2.10 -15.85 -5.54
C TYR A 50 1.74 -17.11 -6.34
N THR A 51 0.51 -17.62 -6.16
CA THR A 51 -0.01 -18.78 -6.92
C THR A 51 -0.61 -18.41 -8.28
N LYS A 52 -0.76 -17.11 -8.58
CA LYS A 52 -1.32 -16.62 -9.84
C LYS A 52 -0.23 -16.41 -10.87
N LEU A 53 -0.36 -17.10 -12.00
CA LEU A 53 0.65 -17.13 -13.07
C LEU A 53 0.10 -16.61 -14.41
N GLU A 54 -1.22 -16.49 -14.52
CA GLU A 54 -1.89 -15.95 -15.68
C GLU A 54 -1.81 -14.42 -15.72
N PHE A 55 -2.19 -13.82 -16.86
CA PHE A 55 -2.43 -12.37 -16.91
C PHE A 55 -3.79 -12.11 -16.25
N ASN A 56 -3.80 -11.55 -15.04
CA ASN A 56 -5.03 -11.22 -14.34
C ASN A 56 -5.59 -9.88 -14.84
N THR A 57 -6.64 -9.93 -15.64
CA THR A 57 -7.23 -8.75 -16.31
C THR A 57 -8.02 -7.84 -15.37
N GLU A 58 -8.48 -8.37 -14.25
CA GLU A 58 -9.14 -7.62 -13.19
C GLU A 58 -9.18 -8.46 -11.91
N ALA A 59 -8.55 -7.95 -10.85
CA ALA A 59 -8.58 -8.57 -9.53
C ALA A 59 -8.38 -7.54 -8.42
N ALA A 60 -8.94 -7.78 -7.23
CA ALA A 60 -8.77 -6.92 -6.07
C ALA A 60 -8.50 -7.78 -4.82
N PRO A 61 -7.56 -7.40 -3.94
CA PRO A 61 -7.19 -8.20 -2.77
C PRO A 61 -7.96 -7.86 -1.51
N ALA A 62 -9.02 -7.05 -1.58
CA ALA A 62 -9.72 -6.55 -0.39
C ALA A 62 -11.26 -6.52 -0.51
N GLY A 63 -11.85 -6.46 -1.71
CA GLY A 63 -13.29 -6.20 -1.84
C GLY A 63 -13.65 -4.81 -1.31
N GLU A 64 -14.07 -4.74 -0.05
CA GLU A 64 -14.25 -3.48 0.69
C GLU A 64 -12.91 -2.71 0.79
N GLN A 65 -12.97 -1.42 0.48
CA GLN A 65 -11.83 -0.53 0.38
C GLN A 65 -12.18 0.88 0.88
N ILE A 66 -11.86 1.09 2.15
CA ILE A 66 -12.24 2.26 2.93
C ILE A 66 -11.32 3.44 2.62
N PRO A 67 -11.86 4.58 2.15
CA PRO A 67 -11.08 5.81 1.97
C PRO A 67 -10.68 6.42 3.32
N PRO A 68 -9.83 7.47 3.35
CA PRO A 68 -9.53 8.18 4.60
C PRO A 68 -10.80 8.64 5.33
N LEU A 69 -10.74 8.70 6.67
CA LEU A 69 -11.90 9.04 7.50
C LEU A 69 -12.49 10.41 7.14
N GLU A 70 -11.65 11.37 6.79
CA GLU A 70 -12.03 12.70 6.33
C GLU A 70 -12.90 12.63 5.07
N THR A 71 -12.56 11.74 4.14
CA THR A 71 -13.43 11.47 2.99
C THR A 71 -14.75 10.86 3.44
N MET A 72 -14.74 9.88 4.35
CA MET A 72 -16.00 9.25 4.78
C MET A 72 -16.99 10.26 5.38
N ARG A 73 -16.49 11.26 6.13
CA ARG A 73 -17.28 12.38 6.65
C ARG A 73 -17.92 13.24 5.55
N LYS A 74 -17.33 13.29 4.37
CA LYS A 74 -17.93 13.93 3.17
C LYS A 74 -18.99 13.06 2.50
N MET A 75 -18.92 11.75 2.70
CA MET A 75 -19.80 10.78 2.07
C MET A 75 -21.11 10.58 2.84
N MET A 76 -21.11 10.70 4.16
CA MET A 76 -22.28 10.44 5.00
C MET A 76 -22.25 11.22 6.33
N PRO A 77 -23.41 11.43 6.99
CA PRO A 77 -23.48 12.10 8.30
C PRO A 77 -22.68 11.37 9.40
N GLU A 78 -22.18 12.11 10.40
CA GLU A 78 -21.37 11.55 11.50
C GLU A 78 -22.07 10.37 12.22
N LYS A 79 -23.39 10.48 12.45
CA LYS A 79 -24.21 9.42 13.07
C LYS A 79 -24.28 8.12 12.28
N ASP A 80 -23.94 8.16 10.98
CA ASP A 80 -23.98 7.02 10.07
C ASP A 80 -22.60 6.39 9.85
N LEU A 81 -21.53 7.03 10.36
CA LEU A 81 -20.17 6.49 10.31
C LEU A 81 -20.01 5.30 11.25
N TRP A 82 -20.59 5.37 12.45
CA TRP A 82 -20.50 4.29 13.44
C TRP A 82 -21.65 4.29 14.45
N PRO A 83 -22.20 3.11 14.80
CA PRO A 83 -22.01 1.82 14.12
C PRO A 83 -22.49 1.89 12.66
N MET A 84 -21.97 1.03 11.80
CA MET A 84 -22.28 1.04 10.37
C MET A 84 -23.80 1.00 10.13
N SER A 85 -24.34 2.02 9.46
CA SER A 85 -25.77 2.13 9.13
C SER A 85 -26.07 1.75 7.68
N GLU A 86 -27.34 1.84 7.26
CA GLU A 86 -27.74 1.62 5.86
C GLU A 86 -27.04 2.55 4.87
N SER A 87 -26.51 3.70 5.32
CA SER A 87 -25.69 4.61 4.50
C SER A 87 -24.48 3.93 3.85
N TRP A 88 -23.95 2.88 4.47
CA TRP A 88 -22.87 2.07 3.92
C TRP A 88 -23.33 1.23 2.72
N ASN A 89 -24.52 0.64 2.80
CA ASN A 89 -25.07 -0.25 1.77
C ASN A 89 -25.33 0.47 0.44
N ILE A 90 -25.44 1.80 0.47
CA ILE A 90 -25.53 2.62 -0.73
C ILE A 90 -24.21 2.55 -1.52
N ARG A 91 -23.06 2.53 -0.84
CA ARG A 91 -21.72 2.72 -1.41
C ARG A 91 -20.87 1.45 -1.44
N LEU A 92 -21.41 0.36 -0.92
CA LEU A 92 -20.75 -0.92 -0.80
C LEU A 92 -21.72 -2.05 -1.09
N HIS A 93 -21.43 -2.82 -2.13
CA HIS A 93 -22.26 -3.96 -2.49
C HIS A 93 -22.06 -5.10 -1.47
N LYS A 94 -23.17 -5.74 -1.06
CA LYS A 94 -23.21 -6.73 0.03
C LYS A 94 -22.32 -7.97 -0.16
N ALA A 95 -21.86 -8.22 -1.39
CA ALA A 95 -20.96 -9.32 -1.69
C ALA A 95 -19.52 -9.09 -1.19
N PHE A 96 -19.08 -7.84 -1.01
CA PHE A 96 -17.64 -7.53 -0.92
C PHE A 96 -17.13 -7.21 0.49
N TYR A 97 -18.01 -6.97 1.46
CA TYR A 97 -17.60 -6.70 2.84
C TYR A 97 -17.46 -7.92 3.76
N PRO A 98 -18.23 -9.04 3.62
CA PRO A 98 -18.19 -10.09 4.64
C PRO A 98 -16.82 -10.74 4.80
N GLN A 99 -16.16 -11.11 3.69
CA GLN A 99 -14.86 -11.76 3.70
C GLN A 99 -13.76 -10.81 4.19
N MET A 100 -13.80 -9.56 3.74
CA MET A 100 -12.85 -8.52 4.15
C MET A 100 -12.93 -8.22 5.64
N ARG A 101 -14.14 -7.93 6.16
CA ARG A 101 -14.34 -7.63 7.59
C ARG A 101 -13.99 -8.82 8.46
N LYS A 102 -14.36 -10.04 8.06
CA LYS A 102 -13.96 -11.25 8.77
C LYS A 102 -12.43 -11.37 8.88
N ALA A 103 -11.71 -11.13 7.78
CA ALA A 103 -10.26 -11.15 7.77
C ALA A 103 -9.66 -10.01 8.61
N LEU A 104 -10.19 -8.80 8.48
CA LEU A 104 -9.77 -7.63 9.26
C LEU A 104 -9.90 -7.90 10.76
N PHE A 105 -11.05 -8.41 11.21
CA PHE A 105 -11.31 -8.64 12.63
C PHE A 105 -10.49 -9.80 13.18
N ALA A 106 -10.32 -10.87 12.41
CA ALA A 106 -9.47 -11.99 12.81
C ALA A 106 -7.99 -11.57 12.96
N ARG A 107 -7.48 -10.80 12.00
CA ARG A 107 -6.07 -10.34 11.96
C ARG A 107 -5.80 -9.23 12.96
N TYR A 108 -6.63 -8.19 13.00
CA TYR A 108 -6.33 -6.93 13.70
C TYR A 108 -7.23 -6.67 14.93
N GLY A 109 -8.23 -7.51 15.17
CA GLY A 109 -9.20 -7.36 16.26
C GLY A 109 -10.37 -6.45 15.88
N GLU A 110 -11.54 -6.71 16.45
CA GLU A 110 -12.75 -5.96 16.16
C GLU A 110 -12.61 -4.48 16.58
N PRO A 111 -12.85 -3.52 15.66
CA PRO A 111 -12.76 -2.09 15.96
C PRO A 111 -13.84 -1.64 16.94
N GLN A 112 -13.49 -0.72 17.85
CA GLN A 112 -14.45 -0.14 18.80
C GLN A 112 -15.17 1.12 18.27
N GLY A 113 -14.68 1.70 17.18
CA GLY A 113 -15.14 2.98 16.63
C GLY A 113 -14.70 3.20 15.19
N ILE A 114 -15.16 4.29 14.59
CA ILE A 114 -14.80 4.61 13.19
C ILE A 114 -13.31 4.91 13.02
N GLU A 115 -12.67 5.53 14.02
CA GLU A 115 -11.25 5.83 14.00
C GLU A 115 -10.42 4.54 13.92
N GLU A 116 -10.71 3.57 14.79
CA GLU A 116 -10.05 2.26 14.77
C GLU A 116 -10.34 1.51 13.48
N TYR A 117 -11.59 1.49 13.04
CA TYR A 117 -11.96 0.80 11.80
C TYR A 117 -11.25 1.41 10.59
N SER A 118 -11.15 2.75 10.53
CA SER A 118 -10.43 3.46 9.48
C SER A 118 -8.96 3.07 9.43
N ILE A 119 -8.22 3.23 10.54
CA ILE A 119 -6.77 2.95 10.54
C ILE A 119 -6.47 1.46 10.32
N LYS A 120 -7.26 0.55 10.92
CA LYS A 120 -7.15 -0.90 10.68
C LYS A 120 -7.38 -1.22 9.20
N SER A 121 -8.40 -0.60 8.59
CA SER A 121 -8.66 -0.75 7.16
C SER A 121 -7.50 -0.23 6.32
N GLN A 122 -6.90 0.93 6.63
CA GLN A 122 -5.77 1.46 5.87
C GLN A 122 -4.57 0.50 5.90
N VAL A 123 -4.23 -0.02 7.07
CA VAL A 123 -3.13 -1.00 7.24
C VAL A 123 -3.40 -2.28 6.47
N HIS A 124 -4.62 -2.82 6.56
CA HIS A 124 -5.01 -4.05 5.88
C HIS A 124 -5.02 -3.89 4.36
N GLN A 125 -5.54 -2.77 3.85
CA GLN A 125 -5.52 -2.41 2.43
C GLN A 125 -4.09 -2.22 1.90
N TYR A 126 -3.22 -1.60 2.69
CA TYR A 126 -1.80 -1.45 2.37
C TYR A 126 -1.13 -2.82 2.22
N GLU A 127 -1.29 -3.71 3.21
CA GLU A 127 -0.74 -5.07 3.18
C GLU A 127 -1.23 -5.84 1.96
N ALA A 128 -2.54 -5.87 1.76
CA ALA A 128 -3.18 -6.68 0.73
C ALA A 128 -2.77 -6.26 -0.68
N THR A 129 -2.79 -4.95 -0.97
CA THR A 129 -2.40 -4.43 -2.29
C THR A 129 -0.91 -4.52 -2.53
N ARG A 130 -0.07 -4.21 -1.54
CA ARG A 130 1.37 -4.37 -1.64
C ARG A 130 1.72 -5.81 -1.98
N ALA A 131 1.19 -6.77 -1.23
CA ALA A 131 1.46 -8.19 -1.44
C ALA A 131 1.01 -8.69 -2.82
N MET A 132 -0.15 -8.22 -3.30
CA MET A 132 -0.66 -8.57 -4.63
C MET A 132 0.33 -8.14 -5.72
N PHE A 133 0.77 -6.88 -5.73
CA PHE A 133 1.73 -6.41 -6.74
C PHE A 133 3.13 -7.02 -6.56
N GLU A 134 3.60 -7.15 -5.32
CA GLU A 134 4.88 -7.80 -5.02
C GLU A 134 4.91 -9.25 -5.51
N ALA A 135 3.81 -9.99 -5.46
CA ALA A 135 3.75 -11.36 -5.96
C ALA A 135 4.00 -11.45 -7.47
N PHE A 136 3.39 -10.58 -8.27
CA PHE A 136 3.61 -10.55 -9.72
C PHE A 136 5.00 -10.03 -10.08
N ALA A 137 5.51 -9.06 -9.33
CA ALA A 137 6.89 -8.57 -9.45
C ALA A 137 7.91 -9.68 -9.12
N ALA A 138 7.65 -10.46 -8.06
CA ALA A 138 8.45 -11.61 -7.69
C ALA A 138 8.44 -12.71 -8.77
N ASN A 139 7.29 -12.90 -9.42
CA ASN A 139 7.03 -13.91 -10.44
C ASN A 139 7.27 -13.43 -11.88
N LYS A 140 8.00 -12.32 -12.11
CA LYS A 140 8.32 -11.84 -13.46
C LYS A 140 8.67 -12.98 -14.43
N TYR A 141 7.99 -12.97 -15.58
CA TYR A 141 8.05 -13.98 -16.66
C TYR A 141 7.54 -15.39 -16.34
N LYS A 142 7.09 -15.64 -15.11
CA LYS A 142 6.18 -16.75 -14.77
C LYS A 142 4.73 -16.26 -14.72
N SER A 143 4.50 -15.10 -14.10
CA SER A 143 3.26 -14.33 -14.20
C SER A 143 3.40 -13.24 -15.26
N SER A 144 2.38 -13.07 -16.10
CA SER A 144 2.43 -12.14 -17.24
C SER A 144 1.79 -10.77 -17.00
N GLY A 145 1.04 -10.58 -15.90
CA GLY A 145 0.56 -9.26 -15.50
C GLY A 145 -0.65 -9.29 -14.57
N ILE A 146 -0.91 -8.17 -13.92
CA ILE A 146 -2.12 -7.95 -13.13
C ILE A 146 -2.65 -6.54 -13.33
N ILE A 147 -3.96 -6.42 -13.49
CA ILE A 147 -4.69 -5.16 -13.48
C ILE A 147 -5.50 -5.10 -12.20
N TYR A 148 -5.20 -4.09 -11.38
CA TYR A 148 -5.92 -3.84 -10.14
C TYR A 148 -7.34 -3.36 -10.41
N TRP A 149 -8.31 -3.97 -9.73
CA TRP A 149 -9.70 -3.57 -9.75
C TRP A 149 -10.04 -2.73 -8.51
N MET A 150 -10.14 -1.39 -8.59
CA MET A 150 -9.87 -0.52 -9.74
C MET A 150 -8.92 0.60 -9.36
N TYR A 151 -8.35 1.25 -10.38
CA TYR A 151 -7.49 2.42 -10.20
C TYR A 151 -8.17 3.50 -9.33
N ASN A 152 -9.46 3.76 -9.57
CA ASN A 152 -10.28 4.73 -8.83
C ASN A 152 -11.77 4.41 -8.94
N SER A 153 -12.60 5.16 -8.22
CA SER A 153 -14.06 5.11 -8.33
C SER A 153 -14.63 6.32 -9.07
N ALA A 154 -15.73 6.12 -9.80
CA ALA A 154 -16.47 7.16 -10.52
C ALA A 154 -17.36 8.04 -9.61
N TRP A 155 -17.53 7.64 -8.35
CA TRP A 155 -18.39 8.31 -7.36
C TRP A 155 -17.91 7.97 -5.94
N PRO A 156 -18.40 8.65 -4.89
CA PRO A 156 -18.04 8.32 -3.52
C PRO A 156 -18.37 6.85 -3.16
N SER A 157 -17.33 6.02 -3.06
CA SER A 157 -17.41 4.55 -2.95
C SER A 157 -16.64 4.05 -1.74
N LEU A 158 -16.95 2.82 -1.29
CA LEU A 158 -16.26 2.10 -0.21
C LEU A 158 -15.60 0.80 -0.69
N TYR A 159 -15.32 0.66 -2.00
CA TYR A 159 -14.70 -0.52 -2.61
C TYR A 159 -13.98 -0.15 -3.91
N TRP A 160 -12.98 -0.97 -4.28
CA TRP A 160 -12.27 -0.97 -5.57
C TRP A 160 -11.67 0.38 -6.01
N GLN A 161 -10.76 0.94 -5.22
CA GLN A 161 -10.21 2.28 -5.48
C GLN A 161 -8.84 2.53 -4.81
N LEU A 162 -7.76 2.73 -5.59
CA LEU A 162 -6.49 3.15 -4.98
C LEU A 162 -6.63 4.54 -4.33
N TYR A 163 -7.28 5.47 -5.01
CA TYR A 163 -7.67 6.75 -4.46
C TYR A 163 -9.16 6.99 -4.69
N ASP A 164 -9.79 7.74 -3.80
CA ASP A 164 -11.23 7.95 -3.84
C ASP A 164 -11.68 9.02 -4.85
N TYR A 165 -13.00 9.22 -4.92
CA TYR A 165 -13.64 10.22 -5.78
C TYR A 165 -13.12 11.65 -5.58
N PHE A 166 -12.67 12.01 -4.37
CA PHE A 166 -12.14 13.32 -4.03
C PHE A 166 -10.61 13.39 -4.20
N LEU A 167 -10.00 12.36 -4.81
CA LEU A 167 -8.56 12.23 -5.05
C LEU A 167 -7.74 11.98 -3.79
N ALA A 168 -8.35 11.48 -2.70
CA ALA A 168 -7.61 11.13 -1.50
C ALA A 168 -6.99 9.73 -1.66
N PRO A 169 -5.64 9.60 -1.59
CA PRO A 169 -4.98 8.30 -1.59
C PRO A 169 -5.20 7.60 -0.25
N ASN A 170 -5.53 6.30 -0.29
CA ASN A 170 -5.71 5.46 0.89
C ASN A 170 -4.54 4.48 1.07
N GLY A 171 -4.61 3.60 2.08
CA GLY A 171 -3.58 2.60 2.34
C GLY A 171 -3.27 1.72 1.13
N ALA A 172 -4.29 1.40 0.30
CA ALA A 172 -4.10 0.65 -0.93
C ALA A 172 -3.32 1.41 -2.01
N PHE A 173 -3.49 2.74 -2.12
CA PHE A 173 -2.63 3.57 -2.98
C PHE A 173 -1.16 3.42 -2.59
N TYR A 174 -0.86 3.59 -1.30
CA TYR A 174 0.53 3.58 -0.83
C TYR A 174 1.14 2.17 -0.81
N GLY A 175 0.34 1.13 -0.56
CA GLY A 175 0.76 -0.27 -0.74
C GLY A 175 1.11 -0.57 -2.19
N THR A 176 0.27 -0.13 -3.13
CA THR A 176 0.52 -0.24 -4.57
C THR A 176 1.75 0.55 -5.00
N ARG A 177 1.89 1.81 -4.56
CA ARG A 177 3.05 2.67 -4.84
C ARG A 177 4.34 2.04 -4.33
N LYS A 178 4.32 1.47 -3.11
CA LYS A 178 5.47 0.79 -2.51
C LYS A 178 5.91 -0.41 -3.36
N ALA A 179 4.98 -1.30 -3.71
CA ALA A 179 5.26 -2.50 -4.47
C ALA A 179 5.74 -2.25 -5.92
N ASN A 180 5.46 -1.06 -6.46
CA ASN A 180 5.79 -0.66 -7.84
C ASN A 180 6.94 0.37 -7.90
N GLU A 181 7.82 0.41 -6.90
CA GLU A 181 9.09 1.17 -6.99
C GLU A 181 9.93 0.68 -8.19
N ASN A 182 10.67 1.58 -8.85
CA ASN A 182 11.48 1.23 -10.03
C ASN A 182 12.56 0.18 -9.71
N ILE A 183 13.15 0.26 -8.52
CA ILE A 183 14.05 -0.73 -7.96
C ILE A 183 13.52 -0.99 -6.55
N HIS A 184 13.17 -2.24 -6.26
CA HIS A 184 12.36 -2.56 -5.09
C HIS A 184 12.95 -3.76 -4.33
N ILE A 185 13.00 -3.67 -3.00
CA ILE A 185 13.32 -4.81 -2.12
C ILE A 185 12.07 -5.25 -1.36
N GLN A 186 11.78 -6.56 -1.40
CA GLN A 186 10.53 -7.12 -0.90
C GLN A 186 10.72 -8.46 -0.20
N TYR A 187 9.78 -8.79 0.69
CA TYR A 187 9.61 -10.10 1.32
C TYR A 187 8.55 -10.89 0.56
N ALA A 188 8.87 -12.14 0.21
CA ALA A 188 7.98 -13.04 -0.51
C ALA A 188 7.15 -13.90 0.47
N TYR A 189 5.83 -13.72 0.46
CA TYR A 189 4.92 -14.38 1.41
C TYR A 189 4.74 -15.88 1.18
N ASP A 190 5.10 -16.39 -0.01
CA ASP A 190 5.00 -17.81 -0.37
C ASP A 190 6.12 -18.67 0.24
N ASP A 191 7.36 -18.18 0.19
CA ASP A 191 8.55 -18.95 0.59
C ASP A 191 9.46 -18.26 1.60
N GLY A 192 9.07 -17.08 2.08
CA GLY A 192 9.83 -16.28 3.06
C GLY A 192 11.12 -15.68 2.53
N SER A 193 11.36 -15.73 1.21
CA SER A 193 12.57 -15.17 0.61
C SER A 193 12.55 -13.65 0.56
N ILE A 194 13.74 -13.05 0.59
CA ILE A 194 13.92 -11.64 0.20
C ILE A 194 14.19 -11.59 -1.29
N ARG A 195 13.51 -10.69 -2.01
CA ARG A 195 13.72 -10.47 -3.44
C ARG A 195 14.06 -9.01 -3.70
N VAL A 196 14.92 -8.78 -4.68
CA VAL A 196 15.14 -7.48 -5.29
C VAL A 196 14.55 -7.55 -6.70
N VAL A 197 13.70 -6.58 -7.04
CA VAL A 197 13.05 -6.48 -8.35
C VAL A 197 13.50 -5.20 -9.03
N ASN A 198 13.90 -5.34 -10.29
CA ASN A 198 14.20 -4.24 -11.18
C ASN A 198 13.07 -4.06 -12.18
N ASN A 199 12.38 -2.92 -12.12
CA ASN A 199 11.32 -2.50 -13.04
C ASN A 199 11.82 -1.50 -14.10
N ALA A 200 13.12 -1.19 -14.12
CA ALA A 200 13.74 -0.34 -15.11
C ALA A 200 14.42 -1.16 -16.22
N TYR A 201 14.55 -0.52 -17.39
CA TYR A 201 15.19 -1.11 -18.57
C TYR A 201 16.72 -0.89 -18.61
N GLN A 202 17.37 -1.04 -17.45
CA GLN A 202 18.83 -0.93 -17.31
C GLN A 202 19.34 -1.81 -16.16
N ASP A 203 20.60 -2.23 -16.25
CA ASP A 203 21.27 -3.00 -15.21
C ASP A 203 21.68 -2.11 -14.02
N PHE A 204 21.67 -2.68 -12.81
CA PHE A 204 22.22 -2.06 -11.61
C PHE A 204 23.27 -2.97 -11.00
N ARG A 205 24.38 -2.38 -10.58
CA ARG A 205 25.52 -3.08 -10.00
C ARG A 205 25.93 -2.44 -8.67
N GLY A 206 26.48 -3.24 -7.78
CA GLY A 206 26.99 -2.80 -6.49
C GLY A 206 25.90 -2.35 -5.51
N LEU A 207 24.66 -2.79 -5.69
CA LEU A 207 23.60 -2.51 -4.72
C LEU A 207 23.89 -3.26 -3.42
N LYS A 208 23.44 -2.69 -2.30
CA LYS A 208 23.59 -3.26 -0.96
C LYS A 208 22.22 -3.48 -0.33
N ALA A 209 21.83 -4.74 -0.21
CA ALA A 209 20.59 -5.14 0.43
C ALA A 209 20.84 -5.43 1.91
N TYR A 210 19.98 -4.90 2.78
CA TYR A 210 20.03 -5.11 4.21
C TYR A 210 18.69 -5.63 4.70
N VAL A 211 18.75 -6.56 5.65
CA VAL A 211 17.60 -7.04 6.40
C VAL A 211 17.84 -6.85 7.89
N LYS A 212 16.80 -6.43 8.60
CA LYS A 212 16.73 -6.47 10.05
C LYS A 212 15.42 -7.11 10.49
N VAL A 213 15.50 -8.02 11.45
CA VAL A 213 14.35 -8.72 12.02
C VAL A 213 14.19 -8.30 13.47
N TYR A 214 12.98 -7.91 13.86
CA TYR A 214 12.64 -7.48 15.21
C TYR A 214 11.45 -8.26 15.77
N ASP A 215 11.39 -8.37 17.09
CA ASP A 215 10.17 -8.79 17.79
C ASP A 215 9.23 -7.60 18.08
N LEU A 216 8.11 -7.85 18.77
CA LEU A 216 7.15 -6.82 19.17
C LEU A 216 7.72 -5.72 20.08
N ALA A 217 8.78 -6.02 20.84
CA ALA A 217 9.45 -5.05 21.70
C ALA A 217 10.50 -4.21 20.94
N MET A 218 10.56 -4.34 19.60
CA MET A 218 11.59 -3.74 18.75
C MET A 218 13.01 -4.20 19.12
N GLN A 219 13.18 -5.38 19.73
CA GLN A 219 14.49 -5.97 19.94
C GLN A 219 14.97 -6.60 18.63
N GLU A 220 16.14 -6.16 18.15
CA GLU A 220 16.77 -6.75 16.97
C GLU A 220 17.15 -8.21 17.27
N LYS A 221 16.61 -9.14 16.48
CA LYS A 221 16.91 -10.58 16.54
C LYS A 221 17.89 -11.01 15.46
N PHE A 222 17.95 -10.26 14.37
CA PHE A 222 18.83 -10.55 13.24
C PHE A 222 19.14 -9.27 12.48
N SER A 223 20.36 -9.19 11.96
CA SER A 223 20.75 -8.23 10.93
C SER A 223 21.66 -8.91 9.92
N GLY A 224 21.47 -8.62 8.63
CA GLY A 224 22.29 -9.14 7.56
C GLY A 224 22.44 -8.15 6.41
N GLU A 225 23.53 -8.31 5.66
CA GLU A 225 23.83 -7.57 4.43
C GLU A 225 24.11 -8.57 3.30
N ALA A 226 23.68 -8.23 2.09
CA ALA A 226 24.06 -8.91 0.85
C ALA A 226 24.38 -7.90 -0.25
N SER A 227 25.36 -8.23 -1.10
CA SER A 227 25.63 -7.45 -2.31
C SER A 227 24.74 -7.97 -3.44
N VAL A 228 24.19 -7.04 -4.23
CA VAL A 228 23.21 -7.36 -5.28
C VAL A 228 23.61 -6.66 -6.58
N ASP A 229 23.72 -7.48 -7.63
CA ASP A 229 23.79 -7.05 -9.01
C ASP A 229 22.54 -7.59 -9.70
N ILE A 230 21.76 -6.71 -10.32
CA ILE A 230 20.47 -7.09 -10.92
C ILE A 230 20.39 -6.56 -12.35
N LYS A 231 19.93 -7.41 -13.26
CA LYS A 231 19.76 -7.06 -14.68
C LYS A 231 18.50 -6.25 -14.90
N SER A 232 18.44 -5.57 -16.04
CA SER A 232 17.23 -4.93 -16.58
C SER A 232 16.02 -5.87 -16.48
N ASP A 233 14.90 -5.37 -15.96
CA ASP A 233 13.60 -6.07 -15.87
C ASP A 233 13.64 -7.44 -15.13
N GLU A 234 14.56 -7.63 -14.19
CA GLU A 234 14.77 -8.91 -13.47
C GLU A 234 14.10 -8.94 -12.08
N SER A 235 13.80 -10.15 -11.59
CA SER A 235 13.46 -10.44 -10.20
C SER A 235 14.47 -11.45 -9.65
N LEU A 236 15.21 -11.06 -8.61
CA LEU A 236 16.32 -11.84 -8.05
C LEU A 236 16.07 -12.16 -6.58
N ARG A 237 16.23 -13.44 -6.21
CA ARG A 237 16.24 -13.87 -4.81
C ARG A 237 17.58 -13.52 -4.15
N VAL A 238 17.53 -12.93 -2.97
CA VAL A 238 18.69 -12.55 -2.16
C VAL A 238 18.70 -13.40 -0.89
N ALA A 239 19.84 -14.05 -0.61
CA ALA A 239 19.98 -14.92 0.56
C ALA A 239 20.61 -14.16 1.73
N PHE A 240 20.02 -14.33 2.92
CA PHE A 240 20.57 -13.86 4.18
C PHE A 240 20.76 -15.07 5.10
N PRO A 241 21.95 -15.71 5.10
CA PRO A 241 22.21 -16.90 5.91
C PRO A 241 21.92 -16.65 7.40
N GLY A 242 21.17 -17.55 8.03
CA GLY A 242 20.82 -17.45 9.44
C GLY A 242 19.65 -16.51 9.75
N MET A 243 19.00 -15.91 8.74
CA MET A 243 17.78 -15.14 8.95
C MET A 243 16.71 -16.06 9.57
N PRO A 244 16.15 -15.72 10.74
CA PRO A 244 15.15 -16.56 11.37
C PRO A 244 13.83 -16.50 10.58
N SER A 245 13.04 -17.57 10.63
CA SER A 245 11.69 -17.60 10.06
C SER A 245 10.67 -16.78 10.86
N GLY A 246 11.05 -16.37 12.08
CA GLY A 246 10.18 -15.75 13.06
C GLY A 246 10.95 -15.21 14.27
N ALA A 247 10.33 -14.34 15.06
CA ALA A 247 10.91 -13.57 16.16
C ALA A 247 10.03 -13.55 17.43
N GLY A 248 9.03 -14.43 17.50
CA GLY A 248 8.02 -14.45 18.58
C GLY A 248 6.64 -14.09 18.03
N GLU A 249 5.61 -13.90 18.87
CA GLU A 249 4.19 -13.75 18.45
C GLU A 249 3.98 -12.91 17.17
N MET A 250 4.73 -11.80 17.05
CA MET A 250 4.86 -11.04 15.82
C MET A 250 6.33 -10.83 15.44
N THR A 251 6.58 -10.88 14.14
CA THR A 251 7.89 -10.63 13.53
C THR A 251 7.83 -9.40 12.66
N PHE A 252 8.75 -8.46 12.85
CA PHE A 252 8.88 -7.30 11.98
C PHE A 252 10.14 -7.40 11.14
N ILE A 253 10.02 -7.20 9.83
CA ILE A 253 11.15 -7.22 8.90
C ILE A 253 11.30 -5.84 8.28
N LYS A 254 12.44 -5.19 8.53
CA LYS A 254 12.86 -3.97 7.82
C LYS A 254 13.84 -4.37 6.73
N LEU A 255 13.51 -4.01 5.50
CA LEU A 255 14.36 -4.14 4.33
C LEU A 255 14.81 -2.76 3.88
N THR A 256 16.09 -2.65 3.53
CA THR A 256 16.64 -1.46 2.85
C THR A 256 17.56 -1.90 1.73
N LEU A 257 17.52 -1.17 0.63
CA LEU A 257 18.38 -1.35 -0.52
C LEU A 257 19.03 -0.02 -0.85
N ASN A 258 20.35 0.01 -0.81
CA ASN A 258 21.15 1.18 -1.13
C ASN A 258 21.86 0.97 -2.46
N ASP A 259 22.13 2.06 -3.18
CA ASP A 259 23.04 2.03 -4.33
C ASP A 259 24.52 1.93 -3.89
N GLY A 260 25.42 1.85 -4.88
CA GLY A 260 26.86 1.76 -4.62
C GLY A 260 27.47 2.99 -3.94
N GLU A 261 26.75 4.13 -3.91
CA GLU A 261 27.16 5.35 -3.21
C GLU A 261 26.57 5.41 -1.77
N GLY A 262 25.78 4.40 -1.39
CA GLY A 262 25.15 4.33 -0.07
C GLY A 262 23.82 5.09 0.04
N LYS A 263 23.28 5.61 -1.07
CA LYS A 263 21.98 6.29 -1.06
C LYS A 263 20.86 5.26 -1.02
N LEU A 264 19.86 5.51 -0.19
CA LEU A 264 18.66 4.69 -0.10
C LEU A 264 17.87 4.72 -1.41
N VAL A 265 17.66 3.54 -2.00
CA VAL A 265 16.89 3.33 -3.24
C VAL A 265 15.51 2.76 -2.95
N SER A 266 15.42 1.81 -2.01
CA SER A 266 14.16 1.21 -1.58
C SER A 266 14.19 0.90 -0.09
N SER A 267 13.06 1.06 0.58
CA SER A 267 12.85 0.57 1.94
C SER A 267 11.43 0.06 2.10
N ASN A 268 11.31 -1.11 2.73
CA ASN A 268 10.05 -1.79 2.95
C ASN A 268 10.01 -2.39 4.36
N PHE A 269 8.81 -2.45 4.94
CA PHE A 269 8.61 -2.89 6.32
C PHE A 269 7.42 -3.83 6.42
N TYR A 270 7.65 -5.02 6.97
CA TYR A 270 6.65 -6.08 7.08
C TYR A 270 6.37 -6.38 8.54
N TRP A 271 5.12 -6.73 8.82
CA TRP A 271 4.68 -7.34 10.07
C TRP A 271 4.09 -8.71 9.72
N LEU A 272 4.65 -9.74 10.33
CA LEU A 272 4.37 -11.14 10.03
C LEU A 272 3.92 -11.84 11.31
N SER A 273 3.10 -12.87 11.14
CA SER A 273 2.57 -13.68 12.24
C SER A 273 3.22 -15.05 12.23
N GLU A 274 3.61 -15.56 13.39
CA GLU A 274 4.12 -16.93 13.56
C GLU A 274 3.08 -17.99 13.17
N LYS A 275 1.80 -17.62 13.16
CA LYS A 275 0.70 -18.50 12.73
C LYS A 275 0.64 -18.67 11.21
N GLY A 276 1.54 -18.03 10.47
CA GLY A 276 1.57 -17.99 9.01
C GLY A 276 0.49 -17.09 8.44
N ASP A 277 0.60 -16.75 7.16
CA ASP A 277 -0.24 -15.74 6.51
C ASP A 277 -1.75 -16.09 6.50
N LYS A 278 -2.08 -17.36 6.31
CA LYS A 278 -3.48 -17.84 6.29
C LYS A 278 -4.20 -17.65 7.62
N ASN A 279 -3.47 -17.77 8.73
CA ASN A 279 -4.01 -17.64 10.09
C ASN A 279 -3.38 -16.45 10.83
N ALA A 280 -2.95 -15.43 10.08
CA ALA A 280 -2.19 -14.34 10.64
C ALA A 280 -2.98 -13.64 11.75
N ASP A 281 -2.28 -13.41 12.85
CA ASP A 281 -2.78 -12.72 14.03
C ASP A 281 -1.83 -11.58 14.35
N PHE A 282 -2.37 -10.37 14.28
CA PHE A 282 -1.71 -9.10 14.49
C PHE A 282 -2.39 -8.31 15.62
N GLN A 283 -3.23 -8.95 16.44
CA GLN A 283 -3.95 -8.25 17.51
C GLN A 283 -3.01 -7.66 18.56
N ALA A 284 -1.78 -8.19 18.66
CA ALA A 284 -0.72 -7.64 19.49
C ALA A 284 -0.33 -6.19 19.12
N LEU A 285 -0.59 -5.74 17.89
CA LEU A 285 -0.41 -4.35 17.48
C LEU A 285 -1.28 -3.40 18.31
N ASN A 286 -2.46 -3.83 18.78
CA ASN A 286 -3.32 -3.00 19.63
C ASN A 286 -2.72 -2.75 21.03
N ARG A 287 -1.62 -3.43 21.38
CA ARG A 287 -0.89 -3.25 22.65
C ARG A 287 0.38 -2.40 22.50
N LEU A 288 0.65 -1.88 21.29
CA LEU A 288 1.78 -0.99 21.08
C LEU A 288 1.60 0.28 21.95
N PRO A 289 2.63 0.71 22.69
CA PRO A 289 2.58 1.97 23.42
C PRO A 289 2.33 3.14 22.48
N GLU A 290 1.57 4.13 22.93
CA GLU A 290 1.43 5.38 22.19
C GLU A 290 2.79 6.09 22.03
N VAL A 291 3.01 6.68 20.87
CA VAL A 291 4.25 7.39 20.54
C VAL A 291 3.94 8.83 20.15
N GLU A 292 4.78 9.74 20.63
CA GLU A 292 4.82 11.13 20.18
C GLU A 292 5.96 11.28 19.17
N LEU A 293 5.62 11.76 17.96
CA LEU A 293 6.60 11.95 16.90
C LEU A 293 7.08 13.40 16.88
N LYS A 294 8.40 13.57 16.84
CA LYS A 294 8.99 14.89 16.66
C LYS A 294 8.95 15.25 15.18
N CYS A 295 8.12 16.23 14.84
CA CYS A 295 7.92 16.66 13.46
C CYS A 295 8.39 18.10 13.24
N SER A 296 9.06 18.35 12.11
CA SER A 296 9.38 19.68 11.60
C SER A 296 9.06 19.78 10.11
N ALA A 297 8.65 20.97 9.65
CA ALA A 297 8.36 21.24 8.25
C ALA A 297 9.18 22.44 7.75
N SER A 298 9.68 22.35 6.53
CA SER A 298 10.36 23.46 5.86
C SER A 298 9.37 24.59 5.55
N THR A 299 9.90 25.78 5.28
CA THR A 299 9.11 26.84 4.66
C THR A 299 8.54 26.37 3.33
N ILE A 300 7.33 26.83 2.98
CA ILE A 300 6.69 26.52 1.72
C ILE A 300 7.52 27.12 0.57
N SER A 301 7.93 26.27 -0.36
CA SER A 301 8.46 26.71 -1.65
C SER A 301 7.32 26.74 -2.67
N ARG A 302 7.17 27.89 -3.36
CA ARG A 302 6.14 28.08 -4.38
C ARG A 302 6.77 28.02 -5.77
N GLU A 303 6.28 27.09 -6.59
CA GLU A 303 6.69 26.96 -7.99
C GLU A 303 5.47 26.73 -8.88
N LYS A 304 5.22 27.64 -9.84
CA LYS A 304 4.14 27.52 -10.84
C LYS A 304 2.75 27.21 -10.24
N GLY A 305 2.40 27.86 -9.13
CA GLY A 305 1.11 27.67 -8.43
C GLY A 305 1.03 26.41 -7.56
N LYS A 306 2.13 25.67 -7.42
CA LYS A 306 2.25 24.52 -6.52
C LYS A 306 3.06 24.86 -5.29
N TYR A 307 2.66 24.32 -4.15
CA TYR A 307 3.38 24.37 -2.89
C TYR A 307 4.15 23.07 -2.71
N LYS A 308 5.42 23.21 -2.34
CA LYS A 308 6.33 22.10 -2.01
C LYS A 308 6.84 22.29 -0.60
N VAL A 309 6.74 21.24 0.21
CA VAL A 309 7.18 21.23 1.60
C VAL A 309 8.01 19.97 1.85
N SER A 310 9.11 20.10 2.57
CA SER A 310 9.86 18.96 3.12
C SER A 310 9.55 18.83 4.61
N VAL A 311 9.12 17.66 5.04
CA VAL A 311 8.78 17.34 6.43
C VAL A 311 9.80 16.33 6.96
N GLU A 312 10.36 16.57 8.13
CA GLU A 312 11.15 15.60 8.88
C GLU A 312 10.33 15.07 10.06
N ILE A 313 10.22 13.75 10.16
CA ILE A 313 9.49 13.02 11.19
C ILE A 313 10.48 12.10 11.89
N GLU A 314 10.60 12.23 13.21
CA GLU A 314 11.53 11.47 14.05
C GLU A 314 10.74 10.71 15.12
N ASN A 315 10.99 9.40 15.24
CA ASN A 315 10.50 8.61 16.36
C ASN A 315 11.54 8.65 17.49
N THR A 316 11.33 9.53 18.46
CA THR A 316 12.23 9.66 19.63
C THR A 316 11.92 8.67 20.76
N SER A 317 10.90 7.81 20.58
CA SER A 317 10.50 6.83 21.59
C SER A 317 11.30 5.52 21.48
N SER A 318 11.08 4.61 22.43
CA SER A 318 11.60 3.23 22.40
C SER A 318 10.64 2.23 21.74
N SER A 319 9.49 2.68 21.24
CA SER A 319 8.45 1.82 20.65
C SER A 319 8.32 2.07 19.15
N LEU A 320 7.79 1.09 18.42
CA LEU A 320 7.49 1.24 17.00
C LEU A 320 6.45 2.35 16.81
N ALA A 321 6.69 3.31 15.91
CA ALA A 321 5.61 4.15 15.38
C ALA A 321 5.03 3.45 14.16
N PHE A 322 3.82 2.91 14.26
CA PHE A 322 3.24 2.07 13.24
C PHE A 322 2.16 2.81 12.42
N ALA A 323 2.15 2.57 11.11
CA ALA A 323 1.22 3.16 10.14
C ALA A 323 1.13 4.70 10.22
N VAL A 324 2.28 5.36 10.33
CA VAL A 324 2.43 6.82 10.39
C VAL A 324 1.86 7.45 9.12
N ASN A 325 0.90 8.37 9.32
CA ASN A 325 0.08 8.94 8.27
C ASN A 325 0.11 10.47 8.28
N PRO A 326 1.09 11.09 7.60
CA PRO A 326 1.15 12.53 7.43
C PRO A 326 0.09 13.02 6.43
N LYS A 327 -0.45 14.22 6.70
CA LYS A 327 -1.53 14.87 5.94
C LYS A 327 -1.28 16.36 5.81
N ILE A 328 -1.89 16.96 4.78
CA ILE A 328 -2.05 18.41 4.67
C ILE A 328 -3.53 18.72 4.79
N VAL A 329 -3.90 19.56 5.75
CA VAL A 329 -5.29 19.96 6.01
C VAL A 329 -5.45 21.47 6.00
N GLY A 330 -6.66 21.95 5.77
CA GLY A 330 -7.02 23.36 5.96
C GLY A 330 -7.01 23.73 7.44
N ASN A 331 -6.53 24.92 7.78
CA ASN A 331 -6.45 25.37 9.17
C ASN A 331 -7.83 25.58 9.83
N VAL A 332 -8.88 25.85 9.06
CA VAL A 332 -10.24 26.12 9.53
C VAL A 332 -11.16 24.92 9.30
N SER A 333 -11.24 24.42 8.07
CA SER A 333 -12.13 23.31 7.71
C SER A 333 -11.68 21.98 8.28
N LYS A 334 -10.37 21.83 8.53
CA LYS A 334 -9.71 20.55 8.85
C LYS A 334 -9.88 19.49 7.76
N ASP A 335 -10.33 19.89 6.58
CA ASP A 335 -10.44 19.03 5.42
C ASP A 335 -9.06 18.75 4.82
N LEU A 336 -8.89 17.55 4.26
CA LEU A 336 -7.74 17.22 3.43
C LEU A 336 -7.63 18.20 2.25
N ILE A 337 -6.43 18.75 2.04
CA ILE A 337 -6.09 19.49 0.83
C ILE A 337 -5.76 18.48 -0.26
N LEU A 338 -6.58 18.43 -1.32
CA LEU A 338 -6.51 17.43 -2.38
C LEU A 338 -6.60 18.09 -3.77
N PRO A 339 -5.92 17.55 -4.80
CA PRO A 339 -4.99 16.42 -4.74
C PRO A 339 -3.68 16.78 -4.02
N VAL A 340 -3.11 15.77 -3.36
CA VAL A 340 -1.83 15.86 -2.63
C VAL A 340 -0.91 14.74 -3.05
N PHE A 341 0.38 15.04 -3.18
CA PHE A 341 1.40 14.09 -3.62
C PHE A 341 2.48 13.97 -2.56
N TRP A 342 2.29 13.03 -1.63
CA TRP A 342 3.32 12.64 -0.66
C TRP A 342 4.31 11.64 -1.28
N GLU A 343 5.58 11.75 -0.89
CA GLU A 343 6.60 10.75 -1.27
C GLU A 343 6.28 9.35 -0.72
N ASP A 344 5.82 9.28 0.53
CA ASP A 344 5.44 8.04 1.24
C ASP A 344 4.39 8.34 2.33
N ASN A 345 3.63 7.33 2.73
CA ASN A 345 2.55 7.43 3.74
C ASN A 345 2.23 6.03 4.31
N TYR A 346 1.54 5.95 5.45
CA TYR A 346 1.23 4.73 6.20
C TYR A 346 2.46 3.84 6.52
N PHE A 347 3.61 4.48 6.74
CA PHE A 347 4.88 3.78 6.96
C PHE A 347 5.15 3.53 8.44
N ALA A 348 6.14 2.68 8.73
CA ALA A 348 6.64 2.47 10.08
C ALA A 348 7.94 3.24 10.33
N LEU A 349 8.14 3.76 11.54
CA LEU A 349 9.41 4.30 12.01
C LEU A 349 9.89 3.53 13.24
N LEU A 350 11.07 2.92 13.12
CA LEU A 350 11.74 2.25 14.23
C LEU A 350 12.15 3.25 15.32
N PRO A 351 12.40 2.79 16.55
CA PRO A 351 12.99 3.62 17.61
C PRO A 351 14.26 4.35 17.13
N GLY A 352 14.28 5.67 17.28
CA GLY A 352 15.39 6.54 16.84
C GLY A 352 15.45 6.80 15.33
N GLU A 353 14.55 6.24 14.51
CA GLU A 353 14.53 6.45 13.07
C GLU A 353 13.99 7.85 12.72
N LYS A 354 14.59 8.45 11.70
CA LYS A 354 14.17 9.70 11.08
C LYS A 354 13.77 9.47 9.65
N ARG A 355 12.77 10.21 9.20
CA ARG A 355 12.36 10.19 7.80
C ARG A 355 12.03 11.59 7.32
N GLN A 356 12.67 11.95 6.22
CA GLN A 356 12.33 13.15 5.46
C GLN A 356 11.40 12.77 4.31
N LEU A 357 10.30 13.51 4.17
CA LEU A 357 9.31 13.33 3.11
C LEU A 357 9.04 14.66 2.43
N LYS A 358 8.87 14.63 1.12
CA LYS A 358 8.34 15.76 0.36
C LYS A 358 6.85 15.58 0.12
N VAL A 359 6.17 16.72 0.10
CA VAL A 359 4.77 16.81 -0.30
C VAL A 359 4.58 17.96 -1.27
N GLU A 360 3.77 17.72 -2.30
CA GLU A 360 3.34 18.71 -3.27
C GLU A 360 1.80 18.81 -3.29
N PHE A 361 1.27 20.03 -3.30
CA PHE A 361 -0.16 20.32 -3.45
C PHE A 361 -0.37 21.69 -4.11
N SER A 362 -1.59 21.99 -4.57
CA SER A 362 -1.88 23.25 -5.25
C SER A 362 -2.31 24.33 -4.28
N GLU A 363 -1.84 25.56 -4.49
CA GLU A 363 -2.33 26.73 -3.74
C GLU A 363 -3.83 26.96 -3.95
N ARG A 364 -4.34 26.71 -5.15
CA ARG A 364 -5.75 26.95 -5.49
C ARG A 364 -6.70 26.03 -4.71
N ASP A 365 -6.22 24.87 -4.28
CA ASP A 365 -7.01 23.84 -3.61
C ASP A 365 -7.08 24.10 -2.08
N LEU A 366 -6.42 25.16 -1.60
CA LEU A 366 -6.51 25.63 -0.21
C LEU A 366 -7.81 26.37 0.11
N ASN A 367 -8.59 26.80 -0.89
CA ASN A 367 -9.83 27.54 -0.68
C ASN A 367 -9.70 28.78 0.25
N ASN A 368 -8.58 29.51 0.13
CA ASN A 368 -8.19 30.65 0.99
C ASN A 368 -7.83 30.29 2.45
N GLU A 369 -7.68 29.01 2.77
CA GLU A 369 -7.15 28.55 4.05
C GLU A 369 -5.62 28.51 4.05
N LYS A 370 -5.04 28.43 5.25
CA LYS A 370 -3.62 28.14 5.40
C LYS A 370 -3.40 26.63 5.51
N PRO A 371 -2.34 26.08 4.90
CA PRO A 371 -2.02 24.67 5.04
C PRO A 371 -1.49 24.37 6.46
N VAL A 372 -1.99 23.27 7.03
CA VAL A 372 -1.53 22.70 8.29
C VAL A 372 -0.99 21.30 8.01
N PHE A 373 0.21 21.02 8.49
CA PHE A 373 0.74 19.68 8.57
C PHE A 373 0.04 18.96 9.73
N ALA A 374 -0.62 17.85 9.45
CA ALA A 374 -1.21 16.98 10.46
C ALA A 374 -0.59 15.59 10.36
N ILE A 375 -0.53 14.87 11.48
CA ILE A 375 0.00 13.51 11.52
C ILE A 375 -0.83 12.66 12.48
N ASP A 376 -1.15 11.44 12.05
CA ASP A 376 -1.72 10.40 12.90
C ASP A 376 -1.10 9.03 12.54
N GLY A 377 -1.63 7.96 13.12
CA GLY A 377 -1.17 6.60 12.85
C GLY A 377 -1.83 5.60 13.78
N TRP A 378 -1.35 4.35 13.75
CA TRP A 378 -1.92 3.27 14.56
C TRP A 378 -1.79 3.52 16.06
N ASN A 379 -0.61 3.91 16.50
CA ASN A 379 -0.27 4.24 17.89
C ASN A 379 0.40 5.62 18.00
N VAL A 380 0.14 6.52 17.06
CA VAL A 380 0.77 7.85 17.01
C VAL A 380 -0.19 8.89 17.56
N ASN A 381 0.29 9.68 18.52
CA ASN A 381 -0.45 10.83 19.02
C ASN A 381 -0.67 11.85 17.91
N LYS A 382 -1.92 12.28 17.75
CA LYS A 382 -2.28 13.29 16.73
C LYS A 382 -1.55 14.60 17.04
N ASP A 383 -0.87 15.15 16.04
CA ASP A 383 -0.19 16.45 16.12
C ASP A 383 -0.53 17.29 14.87
N GLU A 384 -0.58 18.62 15.06
CA GLU A 384 -0.88 19.59 14.01
C GLU A 384 0.07 20.79 14.11
N LYS A 385 0.66 21.19 12.98
CA LYS A 385 1.59 22.31 12.89
C LYS A 385 1.30 23.16 11.66
N GLU A 386 1.08 24.46 11.85
CA GLU A 386 0.94 25.42 10.74
C GLU A 386 2.25 25.47 9.94
N ILE A 387 2.14 25.33 8.62
CA ILE A 387 3.28 25.43 7.70
C ILE A 387 3.38 26.87 7.23
N ARG A 388 4.58 27.46 7.32
CA ARG A 388 4.82 28.88 7.02
C ARG A 388 5.49 29.09 5.67
#